data_AF-A0A4Y8SCJ7-F1
#
_entry.id   AF-A0A4Y8SCJ7-F1
#
_cell.length_a   1.000
_cell.length_b   1.000
_cell.length_c   1.000
_cell.angle_alpha   90.00
_cell.angle_beta   90.00
_cell.angle_gamma   90.00
#
_symmetry.space_group_name_H-M   'P 1'
#
loop_
_entity.id
_entity.type
_entity.pdbx_description
1 polymer ?
#
loop_
_entity_poly.entity_id
_entity_poly.type
_entity_poly.pdbx_seq_one_letter_code
_entity_poly.pdbx_strand_id
1 'polypeptide(L)'
;MGKIRFLLALSVITAHCGPILGLELLSAEAVQAFFVISGFYMALVLNEKYIGANWSYKLFITNRYLRVAPVYWAVLVLTILFSFVVGVYRNWIMWPILSSYQMVNPGFVSFGYLILTNIFIFGQDLVVLLGIDPASGELFFTTNFWNTNPPLYSFLFLPQAWTLGLELSFYLIAPFLLRKGFVRVVLFMTISVAVRLLVFFYFGLRNDPWSYRFFPSELFFFLLGYFSYRIYLFIKNKSTPRYINLALLYLLLAFTVTFSFLP
;
A
#
# COMPACT_ATOMS: atom_id res chain seq x y z
N MET A 1 3.40 18.78 4.83
CA MET A 1 3.28 17.43 4.22
C MET A 1 4.57 16.60 4.27
N GLY A 2 5.75 17.13 3.88
CA GLY A 2 7.00 16.34 3.88
C GLY A 2 7.36 15.70 5.23
N LYS A 3 7.29 16.48 6.33
CA LYS A 3 7.59 16.00 7.69
C LYS A 3 6.67 14.87 8.16
N ILE A 4 5.37 14.97 7.87
CA ILE A 4 4.38 13.93 8.24
C ILE A 4 4.69 12.62 7.50
N ARG A 5 4.95 12.70 6.19
CA ARG A 5 5.33 11.52 5.39
C ARG A 5 6.60 10.87 5.91
N PHE A 6 7.57 11.67 6.33
CA PHE A 6 8.81 11.15 6.92
C PHE A 6 8.55 10.39 8.23
N LEU A 7 7.73 10.95 9.12
CA LEU A 7 7.33 10.27 10.37
C LEU A 7 6.59 8.95 10.10
N LEU A 8 5.64 8.95 9.16
CA LEU A 8 4.91 7.75 8.78
C LEU A 8 5.85 6.69 8.16
N ALA A 9 6.81 7.11 7.33
CA ALA A 9 7.80 6.20 6.76
C ALA A 9 8.71 5.59 7.85
N LEU A 10 9.14 6.38 8.84
CA LEU A 10 9.85 5.85 10.01
C LEU A 10 9.01 4.84 10.79
N SER A 11 7.71 5.09 10.93
CA SER A 11 6.80 4.17 11.62
C SER A 11 6.71 2.81 10.89
N VAL A 12 6.57 2.84 9.56
CA VAL A 12 6.61 1.62 8.74
C VAL A 12 7.94 0.87 8.86
N ILE A 13 9.07 1.59 8.93
CA ILE A 13 10.38 0.97 9.15
C ILE A 13 10.43 0.27 10.52
N THR A 14 9.94 0.91 11.59
CA THR A 14 9.93 0.28 12.92
C THR A 14 9.11 -1.02 12.95
N ALA A 15 8.00 -1.07 12.22
CA ALA A 15 7.13 -2.24 12.17
C ALA A 15 7.78 -3.45 11.46
N HIS A 16 8.78 -3.25 10.59
CA HIS A 16 9.42 -4.31 9.83
C HIS A 16 10.86 -4.63 10.24
N CYS A 17 11.56 -3.65 10.81
CA CYS A 17 12.96 -3.80 11.21
C CYS A 17 13.14 -3.92 12.73
N GLY A 18 12.06 -3.79 13.50
CA GLY A 18 12.07 -3.75 14.96
C GLY A 18 12.07 -2.32 15.53
N PRO A 19 11.89 -2.20 16.86
CA PRO A 19 11.74 -0.90 17.52
C PRO A 19 13.00 -0.03 17.38
N ILE A 20 12.80 1.25 17.10
CA ILE A 20 13.87 2.25 17.13
C ILE A 20 13.90 2.84 18.54
N LEU A 21 15.05 2.73 19.22
CA LEU A 21 15.21 3.20 20.61
C LEU A 21 14.21 2.56 21.59
N GLY A 22 13.78 1.31 21.33
CA GLY A 22 12.79 0.62 22.15
C GLY A 22 11.33 1.07 21.94
N LEU A 23 11.09 1.96 20.98
CA LEU A 23 9.73 2.42 20.63
C LEU A 23 9.24 1.72 19.37
N GLU A 24 8.13 0.99 19.51
CA GLU A 24 7.30 0.57 18.38
C GLU A 24 6.29 1.69 18.10
N LEU A 25 6.33 2.23 16.88
CA LEU A 25 5.42 3.28 16.42
C LEU A 25 4.18 2.63 15.76
N LEU A 26 3.48 3.40 14.93
CA LEU A 26 2.35 2.93 14.13
C LEU A 26 2.78 1.87 13.09
N SER A 27 1.92 0.88 12.85
CA SER A 27 2.17 -0.17 11.85
C SER A 27 1.21 -0.01 10.66
N ALA A 28 0.13 -0.78 10.61
CA ALA A 28 -0.90 -0.73 9.59
C ALA A 28 -1.54 0.67 9.47
N GLU A 29 -1.67 1.38 10.58
CA GLU A 29 -2.25 2.72 10.65
C GLU A 29 -1.39 3.74 9.91
N ALA A 30 -0.06 3.57 9.90
CA ALA A 30 0.84 4.43 9.15
C ALA A 30 0.61 4.28 7.64
N VAL A 31 0.38 3.05 7.18
CA VAL A 31 0.05 2.74 5.78
C VAL A 31 -1.31 3.33 5.41
N GLN A 32 -2.33 3.17 6.26
CA GLN A 32 -3.64 3.76 6.04
C GLN A 32 -3.59 5.30 5.99
N ALA A 33 -2.75 5.93 6.81
CA ALA A 33 -2.49 7.36 6.72
C ALA A 33 -1.86 7.77 5.38
N PHE A 34 -0.98 6.95 4.79
CA PHE A 34 -0.49 7.17 3.42
C PHE A 34 -1.63 7.09 2.38
N PHE A 35 -2.60 6.18 2.53
CA PHE A 35 -3.78 6.12 1.66
C PHE A 35 -4.63 7.39 1.75
N VAL A 36 -4.88 7.89 2.97
CA VAL A 36 -5.58 9.19 3.18
C VAL A 36 -4.83 10.33 2.50
N ILE A 37 -3.50 10.39 2.68
CA ILE A 37 -2.66 11.40 2.02
C ILE A 37 -2.76 11.26 0.49
N SER A 38 -2.70 10.05 -0.06
CA SER A 38 -2.82 9.81 -1.49
C SER A 38 -4.17 10.31 -2.04
N GLY A 39 -5.25 9.98 -1.33
CA GLY A 39 -6.60 10.48 -1.60
C GLY A 39 -6.70 12.00 -1.65
N PHE A 40 -6.13 12.68 -0.65
CA PHE A 40 -6.04 14.15 -0.60
C PHE A 40 -5.34 14.71 -1.84
N TYR A 41 -4.17 14.16 -2.18
CA TYR A 41 -3.40 14.63 -3.33
C TYR A 41 -4.11 14.37 -4.65
N MET A 42 -4.80 13.23 -4.82
CA MET A 42 -5.54 12.98 -6.05
C MET A 42 -6.72 13.92 -6.18
N ALA A 43 -7.44 14.19 -5.08
CA ALA A 43 -8.51 15.18 -5.09
C ALA A 43 -8.00 16.58 -5.48
N LEU A 44 -6.89 17.04 -4.88
CA LEU A 44 -6.24 18.30 -5.23
C LEU A 44 -5.83 18.36 -6.71
N VAL A 45 -5.02 17.38 -7.15
CA VAL A 45 -4.41 17.35 -8.48
C VAL A 45 -5.46 17.24 -9.59
N LEU A 46 -6.54 16.47 -9.36
CA LEU A 46 -7.62 16.32 -10.34
C LEU A 46 -8.47 17.59 -10.51
N ASN A 47 -8.53 18.46 -9.48
CA ASN A 47 -9.27 19.72 -9.50
C ASN A 47 -8.41 20.93 -9.91
N GLU A 48 -7.08 20.84 -9.81
CA GLU A 48 -6.19 21.97 -10.13
C GLU A 48 -5.36 21.75 -11.41
N LYS A 49 -4.77 20.57 -11.60
CA LYS A 49 -3.78 20.34 -12.69
C LYS A 49 -4.38 19.73 -13.95
N TYR A 50 -5.33 18.81 -13.80
CA TYR A 50 -5.91 18.03 -14.91
C TYR A 50 -7.29 18.57 -15.35
N ILE A 51 -7.41 19.89 -15.49
CA ILE A 51 -8.64 20.59 -15.90
C ILE A 51 -8.49 21.20 -17.31
N GLY A 52 -9.62 21.49 -17.97
CA GLY A 52 -9.65 22.14 -19.29
C GLY A 52 -8.87 21.37 -20.37
N ALA A 53 -7.93 22.04 -21.04
CA ALA A 53 -7.09 21.44 -22.08
C ALA A 53 -6.22 20.27 -21.57
N ASN A 54 -5.93 20.21 -20.26
CA ASN A 54 -5.17 19.13 -19.64
C ASN A 54 -6.05 17.97 -19.15
N TRP A 55 -7.33 17.96 -19.50
CA TRP A 55 -8.26 16.89 -19.13
C TRP A 55 -7.97 15.64 -19.95
N SER A 56 -7.05 14.82 -19.48
CA SER A 56 -6.71 13.54 -20.11
C SER A 56 -6.48 12.46 -19.07
N TYR A 57 -7.29 11.40 -19.14
CA TYR A 57 -7.14 10.22 -18.29
C TYR A 57 -5.78 9.55 -18.53
N LYS A 58 -5.39 9.38 -19.79
CA LYS A 58 -4.10 8.79 -20.17
C LYS A 58 -2.94 9.59 -19.59
N LEU A 59 -2.97 10.92 -19.71
CA LEU A 59 -1.92 11.79 -19.18
C LEU A 59 -1.86 11.75 -17.65
N PHE A 60 -3.01 11.66 -16.97
CA PHE A 60 -3.04 11.50 -15.52
C PHE A 60 -2.37 10.19 -15.10
N ILE A 61 -2.82 9.05 -15.66
CA ILE A 61 -2.30 7.73 -15.28
C ILE A 61 -0.82 7.59 -15.60
N THR A 62 -0.34 8.02 -16.78
CA THR A 62 1.08 7.92 -17.13
C THR A 62 1.95 8.74 -16.17
N ASN A 63 1.54 9.97 -15.83
CA ASN A 63 2.28 10.80 -14.87
C ASN A 63 2.27 10.24 -13.43
N ARG A 64 1.25 9.46 -13.06
CA ARG A 64 1.22 8.79 -11.75
C ARG A 64 2.09 7.54 -11.75
N TYR A 65 2.00 6.73 -12.80
CA TYR A 65 2.81 5.54 -12.95
C TYR A 65 4.32 5.87 -13.04
N LEU A 66 4.70 6.83 -13.90
CA LEU A 66 6.09 7.29 -14.05
C LEU A 66 6.67 7.96 -12.79
N ARG A 67 5.82 8.32 -11.82
CA ARG A 67 6.29 8.81 -10.52
C ARG A 67 6.76 7.68 -9.61
N VAL A 68 6.17 6.49 -9.73
CA VAL A 68 6.42 5.36 -8.82
C VAL A 68 7.35 4.33 -9.48
N ALA A 69 7.12 4.00 -10.75
CA ALA A 69 7.82 2.93 -11.45
C ALA A 69 9.35 3.09 -11.51
N PRO A 70 9.94 4.27 -11.80
CA PRO A 70 11.39 4.39 -11.85
C PRO A 70 12.07 4.11 -10.51
N VAL A 71 11.46 4.57 -9.42
CA VAL A 71 12.00 4.34 -8.07
C VAL A 71 11.86 2.87 -7.70
N TYR A 72 10.70 2.26 -7.99
CA TYR A 72 10.50 0.83 -7.78
C TYR A 72 11.55 -0.01 -8.51
N TRP A 73 11.77 0.24 -9.81
CA TRP A 73 12.76 -0.50 -10.59
C TRP A 73 14.20 -0.26 -10.10
N ALA A 74 14.54 0.96 -9.71
CA ALA A 74 15.85 1.23 -9.11
C ALA A 74 16.06 0.41 -7.83
N VAL A 75 15.06 0.40 -6.94
CA VAL A 75 15.12 -0.38 -5.69
C VAL A 75 15.11 -1.89 -5.96
N LEU A 76 14.38 -2.35 -6.98
CA LEU A 76 14.37 -3.75 -7.41
C LEU A 76 15.75 -4.20 -7.87
N VAL A 77 16.41 -3.42 -8.74
CA VAL A 77 17.77 -3.71 -9.21
C VAL A 77 18.75 -3.73 -8.03
N LEU A 78 18.69 -2.74 -7.15
CA LEU A 78 19.53 -2.70 -5.95
C LEU A 78 19.30 -3.91 -5.04
N THR A 79 18.06 -4.38 -4.91
CA THR A 79 17.71 -5.55 -4.10
C THR A 79 18.22 -6.84 -4.72
N ILE A 80 18.13 -6.99 -6.04
CA ILE A 80 18.70 -8.12 -6.77
C ILE A 80 20.23 -8.14 -6.60
N LEU A 81 20.90 -7.01 -6.81
CA LEU A 81 22.35 -6.88 -6.65
C LEU A 81 22.79 -7.17 -5.21
N PHE A 82 22.09 -6.62 -4.22
CA PHE A 82 22.37 -6.88 -2.82
C PHE A 82 22.19 -8.36 -2.47
N SER A 83 21.11 -8.98 -2.95
CA SER A 83 20.85 -10.41 -2.75
C SER A 83 21.95 -11.28 -3.36
N PHE A 84 22.45 -10.90 -4.54
CA PHE A 84 23.58 -11.56 -5.19
C PHE A 84 24.87 -11.45 -4.36
N VAL A 85 25.20 -10.25 -3.86
CA VAL A 85 26.38 -10.01 -3.01
C VAL A 85 26.33 -10.84 -1.72
N VAL A 86 25.18 -10.82 -1.02
CA VAL A 86 24.97 -11.65 0.19
C VAL A 86 25.14 -13.12 -0.15
N GLY A 87 24.57 -13.55 -1.27
CA GLY A 87 24.66 -14.90 -1.75
C GLY A 87 26.08 -15.40 -2.01
N VAL A 88 26.91 -14.59 -2.67
CA VAL A 88 28.35 -14.87 -2.87
C VAL A 88 29.07 -14.94 -1.53
N TYR A 89 28.86 -13.97 -0.65
CA TYR A 89 29.50 -13.91 0.67
C TYR A 89 29.15 -15.12 1.56
N ARG A 90 27.94 -15.68 1.40
CA ARG A 90 27.44 -16.83 2.15
C ARG A 90 27.65 -18.17 1.42
N ASN A 91 28.53 -18.23 0.41
CA ASN A 91 28.81 -19.42 -0.40
C ASN A 91 27.55 -20.09 -0.97
N TRP A 92 26.55 -19.28 -1.30
CA TRP A 92 25.27 -19.74 -1.83
C TRP A 92 24.44 -20.64 -0.92
N ILE A 93 24.82 -20.78 0.36
CA ILE A 93 24.10 -21.57 1.36
C ILE A 93 22.81 -20.88 1.80
N MET A 94 22.81 -19.54 1.84
CA MET A 94 21.62 -18.75 2.15
C MET A 94 21.41 -17.66 1.10
N TRP A 95 20.45 -17.89 0.23
CA TRP A 95 19.92 -16.90 -0.70
C TRP A 95 18.50 -16.54 -0.27
N PRO A 96 18.30 -15.42 0.45
CA PRO A 96 17.02 -15.14 1.11
C PRO A 96 15.81 -15.26 0.18
N ILE A 97 15.91 -14.74 -1.05
CA ILE A 97 14.79 -14.72 -2.02
C ILE A 97 14.78 -15.96 -2.93
N LEU A 98 15.94 -16.42 -3.44
CA LEU A 98 15.99 -17.61 -4.30
C LEU A 98 15.72 -18.92 -3.55
N SER A 99 15.85 -18.94 -2.22
CA SER A 99 15.51 -20.12 -1.43
C SER A 99 14.06 -20.58 -1.66
N SER A 100 13.11 -19.65 -1.80
CA SER A 100 11.71 -19.96 -2.11
C SER A 100 11.57 -20.58 -3.50
N TYR A 101 12.34 -20.10 -4.48
CA TYR A 101 12.40 -20.66 -5.83
C TYR A 101 13.05 -22.04 -5.89
N GLN A 102 13.85 -22.43 -4.90
CA GLN A 102 14.44 -23.77 -4.81
C GLN A 102 13.46 -24.79 -4.20
N MET A 103 12.46 -24.34 -3.44
CA MET A 103 11.48 -25.20 -2.77
C MET A 103 10.39 -25.73 -3.72
N VAL A 104 10.23 -25.11 -4.90
CA VAL A 104 9.15 -25.43 -5.84
C VAL A 104 9.69 -25.43 -7.25
N ASN A 105 9.19 -26.34 -8.10
CA ASN A 105 9.41 -26.29 -9.53
C ASN A 105 8.16 -25.69 -10.21
N PRO A 106 8.08 -24.35 -10.39
CA PRO A 106 6.86 -23.72 -10.87
C PRO A 106 6.55 -24.13 -12.31
N GLY A 107 5.28 -24.44 -12.59
CA GLY A 107 4.81 -24.61 -13.95
C GLY A 107 4.96 -23.32 -14.77
N PHE A 108 4.84 -23.43 -16.10
CA PHE A 108 5.04 -22.29 -17.03
C PHE A 108 4.20 -21.06 -16.66
N VAL A 109 2.92 -21.27 -16.33
CA VAL A 109 1.99 -20.19 -15.93
C VAL A 109 2.41 -19.56 -14.61
N SER A 110 2.70 -20.37 -13.60
CA SER A 110 3.16 -19.92 -12.28
C SER A 110 4.45 -19.11 -12.38
N PHE A 111 5.41 -19.60 -13.16
CA PHE A 111 6.68 -18.92 -13.40
C PHE A 111 6.48 -17.57 -14.11
N GLY A 112 5.64 -17.53 -15.16
CA GLY A 112 5.27 -16.30 -15.83
C GLY A 112 4.62 -15.29 -14.89
N TYR A 113 3.68 -15.72 -14.05
CA TYR A 113 3.03 -14.87 -13.05
C TYR A 113 4.04 -14.28 -12.04
N LEU A 114 4.97 -15.10 -11.53
CA LEU A 114 6.01 -14.66 -10.59
C LEU A 114 6.98 -13.63 -11.20
N ILE A 115 7.35 -13.80 -12.48
CA ILE A 115 8.16 -12.80 -13.19
C ILE A 115 7.38 -11.49 -13.34
N LEU A 116 6.14 -11.58 -13.83
CA LEU A 116 5.33 -10.40 -14.10
C LEU A 116 5.04 -9.59 -12.83
N THR A 117 4.73 -10.26 -11.72
CA THR A 117 4.46 -9.60 -10.42
C THR A 117 5.69 -8.98 -9.76
N ASN A 118 6.90 -9.40 -10.14
CA ASN A 118 8.13 -8.73 -9.73
C ASN A 118 8.47 -7.53 -10.63
N ILE A 119 8.15 -7.59 -11.93
CA ILE A 119 8.42 -6.49 -12.88
C ILE A 119 7.39 -5.37 -12.75
N PHE A 120 6.11 -5.73 -12.63
CA PHE A 120 4.98 -4.81 -12.56
C PHE A 120 4.49 -4.67 -11.12
N ILE A 121 4.38 -3.42 -10.67
CA ILE A 121 3.83 -3.07 -9.35
C ILE A 121 2.33 -3.39 -9.27
N PHE A 122 1.63 -3.25 -10.39
CA PHE A 122 0.20 -3.45 -10.45
C PHE A 122 -0.15 -4.94 -10.29
N GLY A 123 -1.02 -5.25 -9.32
CA GLY A 123 -1.42 -6.63 -9.02
C GLY A 123 -0.48 -7.38 -8.08
N GLN A 124 0.59 -6.75 -7.60
CA GLN A 124 1.49 -7.36 -6.62
C GLN A 124 0.78 -7.63 -5.27
N ASP A 125 -0.25 -6.84 -4.94
CA ASP A 125 -1.14 -7.04 -3.79
C ASP A 125 -2.01 -8.30 -3.90
N LEU A 126 -2.18 -8.87 -5.09
CA LEU A 126 -2.98 -10.09 -5.28
C LEU A 126 -2.22 -11.36 -4.91
N VAL A 127 -0.89 -11.29 -4.79
CA VAL A 127 -0.04 -12.45 -4.48
C VAL A 127 -0.43 -13.12 -3.17
N VAL A 128 -0.91 -12.36 -2.18
CA VAL A 128 -1.37 -12.88 -0.88
C VAL A 128 -2.74 -13.56 -0.93
N LEU A 129 -3.43 -13.54 -2.07
CA LEU A 129 -4.67 -14.29 -2.31
C LEU A 129 -4.40 -15.63 -3.02
N LEU A 130 -3.13 -15.92 -3.32
CA LEU A 130 -2.71 -17.11 -4.03
C LEU A 130 -1.70 -17.91 -3.21
N GLY A 131 -1.72 -19.23 -3.41
CA GLY A 131 -0.68 -20.16 -2.99
C GLY A 131 -0.06 -20.82 -4.21
N ILE A 132 1.09 -21.46 -4.01
CA ILE A 132 1.68 -22.37 -4.98
C ILE A 132 1.79 -23.75 -4.35
N ASP A 133 1.35 -24.77 -5.07
CA ASP A 133 1.53 -26.16 -4.63
C ASP A 133 2.95 -26.63 -4.98
N PRO A 134 3.78 -27.01 -3.99
CA PRO A 134 5.15 -27.49 -4.25
C PRO A 134 5.22 -28.75 -5.11
N ALA A 135 4.19 -29.61 -5.07
CA ALA A 135 4.19 -30.89 -5.79
C ALA A 135 3.87 -30.71 -7.28
N SER A 136 2.83 -29.93 -7.60
CA SER A 136 2.42 -29.67 -8.98
C SER A 136 3.07 -28.43 -9.60
N GLY A 137 3.53 -27.48 -8.79
CA GLY A 137 4.03 -26.19 -9.25
C GLY A 137 2.94 -25.22 -9.72
N GLU A 138 1.67 -25.54 -9.47
CA GLU A 138 0.51 -24.74 -9.92
C GLU A 138 0.07 -23.72 -8.86
N LEU A 139 -0.50 -22.60 -9.34
CA LEU A 139 -1.10 -21.58 -8.47
C LEU A 139 -2.54 -21.95 -8.12
N PHE A 140 -2.92 -21.73 -6.87
CA PHE A 140 -4.29 -21.93 -6.39
C PHE A 140 -4.73 -20.74 -5.52
N PHE A 141 -6.05 -20.53 -5.42
CA PHE A 141 -6.60 -19.47 -4.56
C PHE A 141 -6.58 -19.89 -3.09
N THR A 142 -6.18 -18.98 -2.20
CA THR A 142 -6.25 -19.17 -0.76
C THR A 142 -6.86 -17.95 -0.07
N THR A 143 -7.66 -18.21 0.97
CA THR A 143 -8.17 -17.16 1.86
C THR A 143 -7.17 -16.84 2.98
N ASN A 144 -6.17 -17.69 3.20
CA ASN A 144 -5.15 -17.49 4.23
C ASN A 144 -3.79 -17.95 3.71
N PHE A 145 -2.96 -16.98 3.31
CA PHE A 145 -1.61 -17.26 2.80
C PHE A 145 -0.63 -17.72 3.89
N TRP A 146 -0.95 -17.56 5.18
CA TRP A 146 -0.13 -18.12 6.27
C TRP A 146 -0.16 -19.65 6.30
N ASN A 147 -1.18 -20.25 5.68
CA ASN A 147 -1.34 -21.70 5.60
C ASN A 147 -0.67 -22.31 4.36
N THR A 148 0.03 -21.50 3.54
CA THR A 148 0.74 -21.99 2.35
C THR A 148 2.24 -22.06 2.62
N ASN A 149 2.91 -23.09 2.09
CA ASN A 149 4.33 -23.31 2.29
C ASN A 149 5.00 -23.77 0.98
N PRO A 150 5.89 -22.97 0.39
CA PRO A 150 6.27 -21.61 0.79
C PRO A 150 5.13 -20.59 0.54
N PRO A 151 5.05 -19.51 1.33
CA PRO A 151 4.07 -18.46 1.09
C PRO A 151 4.42 -17.68 -0.18
N LEU A 152 3.45 -17.45 -1.08
CA LEU A 152 3.76 -16.93 -2.42
C LEU A 152 4.43 -15.54 -2.43
N TYR A 153 4.17 -14.70 -1.42
CA TYR A 153 4.80 -13.38 -1.32
C TYR A 153 6.32 -13.46 -1.08
N SER A 154 6.86 -14.59 -0.62
CA SER A 154 8.31 -14.76 -0.40
C SER A 154 9.11 -14.82 -1.70
N PHE A 155 8.43 -15.02 -2.83
CA PHE A 155 9.01 -14.96 -4.18
C PHE A 155 9.13 -13.52 -4.71
N LEU A 156 8.56 -12.53 -4.00
CA LEU A 156 8.69 -11.14 -4.37
C LEU A 156 10.01 -10.57 -3.84
N PHE A 157 10.77 -9.88 -4.70
CA PHE A 157 11.98 -9.18 -4.26
C PHE A 157 11.65 -7.99 -3.35
N LEU A 158 10.50 -7.34 -3.58
CA LEU A 158 10.03 -6.19 -2.81
C LEU A 158 8.64 -6.47 -2.24
N PRO A 159 8.50 -7.36 -1.24
CA PRO A 159 7.19 -7.78 -0.75
C PRO A 159 6.36 -6.60 -0.23
N GLN A 160 7.00 -5.57 0.34
CA GLN A 160 6.32 -4.38 0.89
C GLN A 160 5.72 -3.44 -0.17
N ALA A 161 6.03 -3.64 -1.45
CA ALA A 161 5.50 -2.82 -2.53
C ALA A 161 4.01 -3.07 -2.84
N TRP A 162 3.36 -4.04 -2.18
CA TRP A 162 1.91 -4.26 -2.27
C TRP A 162 1.08 -2.99 -2.01
N THR A 163 1.55 -2.11 -1.11
CA THR A 163 0.90 -0.83 -0.81
C THR A 163 0.85 0.11 -2.03
N LEU A 164 1.89 0.07 -2.88
CA LEU A 164 1.93 0.82 -4.13
C LEU A 164 0.95 0.24 -5.16
N GLY A 165 0.73 -1.08 -5.15
CA GLY A 165 -0.29 -1.75 -5.95
C GLY A 165 -1.70 -1.22 -5.65
N LEU A 166 -2.04 -1.09 -4.36
CA LEU A 166 -3.31 -0.48 -3.93
C LEU A 166 -3.43 0.99 -4.33
N GLU A 167 -2.34 1.75 -4.21
CA GLU A 167 -2.32 3.15 -4.65
C GLU A 167 -2.54 3.28 -6.17
N LEU A 168 -1.93 2.41 -6.98
CA LEU A 168 -2.17 2.36 -8.43
C LEU A 168 -3.62 1.98 -8.76
N SER A 169 -4.20 1.01 -8.03
CA SER A 169 -5.62 0.63 -8.15
C SER A 169 -6.54 1.82 -7.86
N PHE A 170 -6.24 2.60 -6.83
CA PHE A 170 -6.96 3.84 -6.55
C PHE A 170 -6.80 4.86 -7.68
N TYR A 171 -5.61 5.04 -8.25
CA TYR A 171 -5.39 5.97 -9.36
C TYR A 171 -6.24 5.65 -10.59
N LEU A 172 -6.46 4.37 -10.90
CA LEU A 172 -7.32 3.97 -12.01
C LEU A 172 -8.77 4.47 -11.84
N ILE A 173 -9.29 4.41 -10.62
CA ILE A 173 -10.69 4.78 -10.34
C ILE A 173 -10.88 6.24 -9.92
N ALA A 174 -9.84 6.90 -9.42
CA ALA A 174 -9.93 8.24 -8.82
C ALA A 174 -10.52 9.32 -9.76
N PRO A 175 -10.17 9.41 -11.06
CA PRO A 175 -10.78 10.39 -11.97
C PRO A 175 -12.30 10.22 -12.12
N PHE A 176 -12.80 8.99 -12.06
CA PHE A 176 -14.22 8.69 -12.20
C PHE A 176 -14.96 8.87 -10.88
N LEU A 177 -14.30 8.61 -9.76
CA LEU A 177 -14.91 8.68 -8.45
C LEU A 177 -14.94 10.11 -7.91
N LEU A 178 -13.80 10.80 -7.92
CA LEU A 178 -13.62 12.08 -7.23
C LEU A 178 -14.19 13.28 -7.99
N ARG A 179 -14.34 13.19 -9.32
CA ARG A 179 -14.85 14.29 -10.15
C ARG A 179 -16.37 14.36 -10.21
N LYS A 180 -17.05 13.25 -9.93
CA LYS A 180 -18.50 13.12 -10.13
C LYS A 180 -19.33 13.57 -8.90
N GLY A 181 -18.69 14.27 -7.97
CA GLY A 181 -19.35 14.96 -6.86
C GLY A 181 -19.37 14.20 -5.54
N PHE A 182 -19.66 14.95 -4.48
CA PHE A 182 -19.66 14.51 -3.07
C PHE A 182 -20.50 13.25 -2.83
N VAL A 183 -21.69 13.18 -3.43
CA VAL A 183 -22.63 12.05 -3.25
C VAL A 183 -22.03 10.72 -3.66
N ARG A 184 -21.32 10.67 -4.79
CA ARG A 184 -20.69 9.41 -5.24
C ARG A 184 -19.55 9.00 -4.33
N VAL A 185 -18.76 9.95 -3.85
CA VAL A 185 -17.69 9.67 -2.89
C VAL A 185 -18.26 9.08 -1.60
N VAL A 186 -19.33 9.67 -1.05
CA VAL A 186 -20.02 9.13 0.14
C VAL A 186 -20.58 7.74 -0.12
N LEU A 187 -21.21 7.50 -1.27
CA LEU A 187 -21.75 6.20 -1.64
C LEU A 187 -20.66 5.12 -1.66
N PHE A 188 -19.57 5.34 -2.39
CA PHE A 188 -18.49 4.35 -2.48
C PHE A 188 -17.72 4.19 -1.16
N MET A 189 -17.63 5.23 -0.36
CA MET A 189 -17.09 5.14 1.00
C MET A 189 -17.96 4.23 1.87
N THR A 190 -19.29 4.40 1.80
CA THR A 190 -20.26 3.56 2.53
C THR A 190 -20.18 2.11 2.04
N ILE A 191 -20.10 1.88 0.73
CA ILE A 191 -19.93 0.54 0.15
C ILE A 191 -18.61 -0.08 0.64
N SER A 192 -17.50 0.66 0.65
CA SER A 192 -16.19 0.15 1.10
C SER A 192 -16.22 -0.27 2.58
N VAL A 193 -16.85 0.54 3.44
CA VAL A 193 -17.07 0.18 4.86
C VAL A 193 -18.00 -1.02 4.99
N ALA A 194 -19.08 -1.09 4.22
CA ALA A 194 -20.00 -2.23 4.23
C ALA A 194 -19.28 -3.53 3.82
N VAL A 195 -18.44 -3.49 2.78
CA VAL A 195 -17.61 -4.64 2.37
C VAL A 195 -16.69 -5.07 3.51
N ARG A 196 -16.00 -4.12 4.17
CA ARG A 196 -15.15 -4.43 5.33
C ARG A 196 -15.94 -5.13 6.44
N LEU A 197 -17.11 -4.62 6.79
CA LEU A 197 -17.97 -5.21 7.82
C LEU A 197 -18.48 -6.61 7.42
N LEU A 198 -18.88 -6.80 6.15
CA LEU A 198 -19.31 -8.09 5.64
C LEU A 198 -18.17 -9.13 5.68
N VAL A 199 -16.98 -8.76 5.23
CA VAL A 199 -15.79 -9.62 5.27
C VAL A 199 -15.46 -10.03 6.71
N PHE A 200 -15.52 -9.08 7.65
CA PHE A 200 -15.18 -9.33 9.04
C PHE A 200 -16.23 -10.17 9.80
N PHE A 201 -17.52 -9.81 9.68
CA PHE A 201 -18.60 -10.40 10.48
C PHE A 201 -19.28 -11.59 9.81
N TYR A 202 -19.54 -11.52 8.50
CA TYR A 202 -20.28 -12.57 7.79
C TYR A 202 -19.36 -13.69 7.29
N PHE A 203 -18.25 -13.33 6.64
CA PHE A 203 -17.29 -14.32 6.14
C PHE A 203 -16.28 -14.77 7.21
N GLY A 204 -16.21 -14.10 8.35
CA GLY A 204 -15.28 -14.43 9.43
C GLY A 204 -13.80 -14.24 9.06
N LEU A 205 -13.51 -13.52 7.97
CA LEU A 205 -12.16 -13.31 7.46
C LEU A 205 -11.51 -12.12 8.18
N ARG A 206 -11.04 -12.37 9.41
CA ARG A 206 -10.50 -11.33 10.31
C ARG A 206 -8.99 -11.09 10.18
N ASN A 207 -8.30 -11.96 9.45
CA ASN A 207 -6.85 -11.96 9.35
C ASN A 207 -6.36 -11.27 8.06
N ASP A 208 -5.06 -10.97 8.01
CA ASP A 208 -4.33 -10.60 6.79
C ASP A 208 -4.57 -11.67 5.70
N PRO A 209 -4.98 -11.33 4.47
CA PRO A 209 -5.02 -10.00 3.82
C PRO A 209 -6.33 -9.24 3.88
N TRP A 210 -7.38 -9.85 4.43
CA TRP A 210 -8.74 -9.33 4.41
C TRP A 210 -8.94 -8.11 5.31
N SER A 211 -8.19 -8.03 6.41
CA SER A 211 -8.33 -6.96 7.39
C SER A 211 -7.74 -5.62 6.95
N TYR A 212 -6.62 -5.63 6.21
CA TYR A 212 -5.91 -4.38 5.86
C TYR A 212 -5.26 -4.30 4.47
N ARG A 213 -5.26 -5.38 3.66
CA ARG A 213 -4.67 -5.37 2.30
C ARG A 213 -5.71 -5.45 1.19
N PHE A 214 -6.94 -5.83 1.50
CA PHE A 214 -7.99 -6.01 0.51
C PHE A 214 -8.54 -4.66 0.01
N PHE A 215 -8.18 -4.28 -1.22
CA PHE A 215 -8.48 -2.96 -1.82
C PHE A 215 -9.91 -2.45 -1.61
N PRO A 216 -10.98 -3.24 -1.86
CA PRO A 216 -12.35 -2.76 -1.68
C PRO A 216 -12.66 -2.35 -0.25
N SER A 217 -12.02 -2.97 0.75
CA SER A 217 -12.17 -2.63 2.17
C SER A 217 -11.30 -1.45 2.60
N GLU A 218 -10.22 -1.16 1.88
CA GLU A 218 -9.27 -0.06 2.14
C GLU A 218 -9.62 1.24 1.40
N LEU A 219 -10.47 1.16 0.36
CA LEU A 219 -10.86 2.31 -0.47
C LEU A 219 -11.39 3.50 0.35
N PHE A 220 -12.11 3.26 1.44
CA PHE A 220 -12.64 4.35 2.28
C PHE A 220 -11.53 5.25 2.85
N PHE A 221 -10.32 4.75 3.14
CA PHE A 221 -9.21 5.58 3.60
C PHE A 221 -8.74 6.56 2.52
N PHE A 222 -8.64 6.11 1.27
CA PHE A 222 -8.38 7.03 0.16
C PHE A 222 -9.49 8.08 0.03
N LEU A 223 -10.75 7.70 0.26
CA LEU A 223 -11.88 8.64 0.20
C LEU A 223 -11.92 9.62 1.38
N LEU A 224 -11.45 9.25 2.57
CA LEU A 224 -11.21 10.20 3.67
C LEU A 224 -10.24 11.32 3.26
N GLY A 225 -9.28 11.00 2.39
CA GLY A 225 -8.41 11.99 1.76
C GLY A 225 -9.15 13.04 0.95
N TYR A 226 -10.20 12.66 0.22
CA TYR A 226 -11.06 13.61 -0.51
C TYR A 226 -11.77 14.59 0.44
N PHE A 227 -12.32 14.11 1.56
CA PHE A 227 -12.94 15.01 2.55
C PHE A 227 -11.90 15.93 3.18
N SER A 228 -10.71 15.43 3.45
CA SER A 228 -9.58 16.23 3.94
C SER A 228 -9.23 17.37 2.96
N TYR A 229 -9.30 17.11 1.64
CA TYR A 229 -9.11 18.14 0.61
C TYR A 229 -10.24 19.17 0.61
N ARG A 230 -11.50 18.74 0.79
CA ARG A 230 -12.64 19.66 0.91
C ARG A 230 -12.49 20.57 2.13
N ILE A 231 -12.12 20.00 3.28
CA ILE A 231 -11.84 20.77 4.51
C ILE A 231 -10.70 21.76 4.25
N TYR A 232 -9.62 21.33 3.61
CA TYR A 232 -8.50 22.19 3.22
C TYR A 232 -8.97 23.42 2.42
N LEU A 233 -9.86 23.26 1.44
CA LEU A 233 -10.39 24.39 0.68
C LEU A 233 -11.14 25.41 1.55
N PHE A 234 -11.80 24.97 2.63
CA PHE A 234 -12.50 25.86 3.56
C PHE A 234 -11.57 26.59 4.54
N ILE A 235 -10.43 25.98 4.89
CA ILE A 235 -9.49 26.54 5.88
C ILE A 235 -8.29 27.26 5.26
N LYS A 236 -7.95 27.01 3.98
CA LYS A 236 -6.72 27.54 3.37
C LYS A 236 -6.63 29.07 3.36
N ASN A 237 -7.77 29.75 3.32
CA ASN A 237 -7.86 31.22 3.32
C ASN A 237 -8.12 31.80 4.72
N LYS A 238 -8.17 30.96 5.76
CA LYS A 238 -8.37 31.39 7.15
C LYS A 238 -7.00 31.42 7.86
N SER A 239 -6.74 32.47 8.63
CA SER A 239 -5.59 32.49 9.53
C SER A 239 -5.82 31.49 10.64
N THR A 240 -5.08 30.38 10.61
CA THR A 240 -5.07 29.42 11.72
C THR A 240 -4.02 29.87 12.74
N PRO A 241 -4.40 30.05 14.02
CA PRO A 241 -3.42 30.41 15.04
C PRO A 241 -2.31 29.35 15.16
N ARG A 242 -1.07 29.80 15.35
CA ARG A 242 0.11 28.92 15.42
C ARG A 242 -0.01 27.86 16.51
N TYR A 243 -0.65 28.16 17.63
CA TYR A 243 -0.83 27.22 18.74
C TYR A 243 -1.73 26.04 18.37
N ILE A 244 -2.73 26.21 17.50
CA ILE A 244 -3.58 25.11 17.01
C ILE A 244 -2.73 24.16 16.17
N ASN A 245 -1.93 24.70 15.25
CA ASN A 245 -1.05 23.89 14.41
C ASN A 245 0.00 23.13 15.22
N LEU A 246 0.55 23.76 16.28
CA LEU A 246 1.46 23.09 17.22
C LEU A 246 0.75 22.03 18.05
N ALA A 247 -0.44 22.32 18.58
CA ALA A 247 -1.22 21.36 19.36
C ALA A 247 -1.58 20.12 18.53
N LEU A 248 -2.00 20.30 17.28
CA LEU A 248 -2.26 19.20 16.35
C LEU A 248 -1.01 18.37 16.05
N LEU A 249 0.14 19.03 15.88
CA LEU A 249 1.41 18.33 15.67
C LEU A 249 1.80 17.52 16.90
N TYR A 250 1.71 18.09 18.10
CA TYR A 250 2.01 17.39 19.35
C TYR A 250 1.05 16.24 19.60
N LEU A 251 -0.25 16.41 19.34
CA LEU A 251 -1.24 15.34 19.41
C LEU A 251 -0.86 14.19 18.48
N LEU A 252 -0.48 14.49 17.24
CA LEU A 252 -0.09 13.48 16.26
C LEU A 252 1.19 12.74 16.70
N LEU A 253 2.21 13.46 17.17
CA LEU A 253 3.44 12.85 17.68
C LEU A 253 3.19 11.99 18.92
N ALA A 254 2.41 12.51 19.88
CA ALA A 254 2.02 11.77 21.07
C ALA A 254 1.28 10.50 20.68
N PHE A 255 0.26 10.59 19.83
CA PHE A 255 -0.48 9.43 19.34
C PHE A 255 0.44 8.42 18.66
N THR A 256 1.34 8.83 17.76
CA THR A 256 2.28 7.92 17.08
C THR A 256 3.18 7.16 18.06
N VAL A 257 3.63 7.81 19.14
CA VAL A 257 4.53 7.21 20.13
C VAL A 257 3.76 6.37 21.16
N THR A 258 2.56 6.80 21.57
CA THR A 258 1.78 6.12 22.60
C THR A 258 0.90 5.01 22.06
N PHE A 259 0.75 4.89 20.73
CA PHE A 259 -0.17 3.93 20.12
C PHE A 259 0.11 2.49 20.53
N SER A 260 1.39 2.10 20.62
CA SER A 260 1.80 0.76 21.07
C SER A 260 1.45 0.44 22.52
N PHE A 261 1.11 1.45 23.32
CA PHE A 261 0.66 1.29 24.71
C PHE A 261 -0.88 1.32 24.84
N LEU A 262 -1.60 1.59 23.75
CA LEU A 262 -3.06 1.52 23.75
C LEU A 262 -3.52 0.06 23.60
N PRO A 263 -4.56 -0.37 24.35
CA PRO A 263 -5.07 -1.73 24.33
C PRO A 263 -5.82 -2.09 23.03
#